data_AF-A0A947FEA3-F1
#
_entry.id   AF-A0A947FEA3-F1
#
_cell.length_a   1.000
_cell.length_b   1.000
_cell.length_c   1.000
_cell.angle_alpha   90.00
_cell.angle_beta   90.00
_cell.angle_gamma   90.00
#
_symmetry.space_group_name_H-M   'P 1'
#
loop_
_entity.id
_entity.type
_entity.pdbx_description
1 polymer ?
#
loop_
_entity_poly.entity_id
_entity_poly.type
_entity_poly.pdbx_seq_one_letter_code
_entity_poly.pdbx_strand_id
1 'polypeptide(L)'
;MTCAIQRLRDTMATMPLFAFGINHNTASAAVRERVTFAPDRLPSALRDLLSCDGVEEAAILCTCNRTDLYCGLGGGDGEAALDWFRRTHGLTAEETRRYLYIHRAKQAVRH
;
A
#
# COMPACT_ATOMS: atom_id res chain seq x y z
N MET A 1 35.02 -5.58 23.87
CA MET A 1 34.73 -6.53 22.78
C MET A 1 33.21 -6.60 22.55
N THR A 2 32.57 -5.44 22.31
CA THR A 2 31.09 -5.31 22.36
C THR A 2 30.52 -4.58 21.14
N CYS A 3 31.35 -4.27 20.13
CA CYS A 3 30.95 -3.45 18.98
C CYS A 3 30.40 -4.26 17.78
N ALA A 4 30.72 -5.56 17.68
CA ALA A 4 30.32 -6.39 16.53
C ALA A 4 28.84 -6.83 16.54
N ILE A 5 28.22 -6.96 17.73
CA ILE A 5 26.83 -7.41 17.85
C ILE A 5 25.84 -6.30 17.48
N GLN A 6 26.19 -5.03 17.69
CA GLN A 6 25.34 -3.90 17.29
C GLN A 6 25.22 -3.81 15.76
N ARG A 7 26.32 -4.07 15.03
CA ARG A 7 26.36 -3.99 13.55
C ARG A 7 25.52 -5.05 12.84
N LEU A 8 25.38 -6.26 13.41
CA LEU A 8 24.54 -7.31 12.82
C LEU A 8 23.04 -7.07 13.03
N ARG A 9 22.66 -6.23 14.00
CA ARG A 9 21.27 -5.83 14.22
C ARG A 9 20.84 -4.71 13.26
N ASP A 10 21.79 -3.92 12.79
CA ASP A 10 21.58 -2.86 11.80
C ASP A 10 21.65 -3.36 10.34
N THR A 11 22.06 -4.61 10.08
CA THR A 11 22.13 -5.18 8.72
C THR A 11 20.83 -5.84 8.25
N MET A 12 19.84 -5.97 9.13
CA MET A 12 18.45 -6.20 8.72
C MET A 12 17.73 -4.86 8.73
N ALA A 13 18.00 -4.04 7.71
CA ALA A 13 17.19 -2.85 7.48
C ALA A 13 15.73 -3.30 7.33
N THR A 14 14.93 -3.17 8.38
CA THR A 14 13.50 -3.45 8.32
C THR A 14 12.89 -2.43 7.38
N MET A 15 12.57 -2.85 6.16
CA MET A 15 11.81 -2.04 5.21
C MET A 15 10.49 -1.64 5.85
N PRO A 16 10.23 -0.34 6.09
CA PRO A 16 8.97 0.08 6.68
C PRO A 16 7.80 -0.31 5.77
N LEU A 17 6.89 -1.11 6.33
CA LEU A 17 5.68 -1.52 5.64
C LEU A 17 4.66 -0.37 5.61
N PHE A 18 4.13 -0.08 4.43
CA PHE A 18 3.09 0.91 4.19
C PHE A 18 1.86 0.20 3.62
N ALA A 19 0.73 0.30 4.30
CA ALA A 19 -0.52 -0.31 3.85
C ALA A 19 -1.59 0.76 3.68
N PHE A 20 -2.33 0.71 2.59
CA PHE A 20 -3.44 1.62 2.34
C PHE A 20 -4.49 0.93 1.46
N GLY A 21 -5.71 1.44 1.51
CA GLY A 21 -6.78 0.83 0.75
C GLY A 21 -8.14 1.39 1.08
N ILE A 22 -9.16 0.73 0.53
CA ILE A 22 -10.57 1.03 0.78
C ILE A 22 -11.27 -0.26 1.16
N ASN A 23 -12.09 -0.21 2.21
CA ASN A 23 -12.82 -1.36 2.72
C ASN A 23 -14.31 -1.05 2.95
N HIS A 24 -15.07 -2.08 3.32
CA HIS A 24 -16.51 -2.01 3.53
C HIS A 24 -16.96 -1.23 4.77
N ASN A 25 -16.06 -0.89 5.70
CA ASN A 25 -16.43 -0.13 6.91
C ASN A 25 -16.89 1.28 6.56
N THR A 26 -16.31 1.87 5.51
CA THR A 26 -16.57 3.26 5.13
C THR A 26 -17.12 3.42 3.72
N ALA A 27 -16.78 2.53 2.79
CA ALA A 27 -17.16 2.64 1.38
C ALA A 27 -18.33 1.71 1.00
N SER A 28 -19.24 2.19 0.14
CA SER A 28 -20.32 1.38 -0.44
C SER A 28 -19.78 0.33 -1.42
N ALA A 29 -20.61 -0.66 -1.78
CA ALA A 29 -20.23 -1.68 -2.77
C ALA A 29 -19.80 -1.06 -4.11
N ALA A 30 -20.55 -0.09 -4.62
CA ALA A 30 -20.23 0.60 -5.88
C ALA A 30 -18.85 1.30 -5.86
N VAL A 31 -18.46 1.89 -4.72
CA VAL A 31 -17.12 2.48 -4.58
C VAL A 31 -16.06 1.38 -4.57
N ARG A 32 -16.29 0.27 -3.84
CA ARG A 32 -15.35 -0.85 -3.77
C ARG A 32 -15.14 -1.55 -5.12
N GLU A 33 -16.20 -1.74 -5.88
CA GLU A 33 -16.16 -2.32 -7.23
C GLU A 33 -15.31 -1.46 -8.17
N ARG A 34 -15.44 -0.12 -8.08
CA ARG A 34 -14.66 0.81 -8.90
C ARG A 34 -13.15 0.79 -8.59
N VAL A 35 -12.78 0.50 -7.35
CA VAL A 35 -11.38 0.43 -6.92
C VAL A 35 -10.78 -0.97 -6.95
N THR A 36 -11.55 -1.97 -7.38
CA THR A 36 -11.08 -3.34 -7.52
C THR A 36 -10.32 -3.51 -8.84
N PHE A 37 -9.18 -4.18 -8.80
CA PHE A 37 -8.46 -4.56 -10.00
C PHE A 37 -9.05 -5.84 -10.61
N ALA A 38 -9.37 -5.80 -11.91
CA ALA A 38 -9.74 -7.00 -12.64
C ALA A 38 -8.55 -8.00 -12.68
N PRO A 39 -8.80 -9.32 -12.68
CA PRO A 39 -7.73 -10.33 -12.60
C PRO A 39 -6.65 -10.21 -13.70
N ASP A 40 -7.05 -9.83 -14.91
CA ASP A 40 -6.16 -9.61 -16.05
C ASP A 40 -5.32 -8.32 -15.92
N ARG A 41 -5.80 -7.34 -15.14
CA ARG A 41 -5.12 -6.06 -14.86
C ARG A 41 -4.19 -6.12 -13.67
N LEU A 42 -4.34 -7.09 -12.76
CA LEU A 42 -3.50 -7.23 -11.56
C LEU A 42 -1.99 -7.29 -11.88
N PRO A 43 -1.51 -8.08 -12.86
CA PRO A 43 -0.08 -8.14 -13.15
C PRO A 43 0.51 -6.83 -13.70
N SER A 44 -0.27 -6.03 -14.43
CA SER A 44 0.19 -4.69 -14.83
C SER A 44 0.14 -3.71 -13.66
N ALA A 45 -0.94 -3.72 -12.88
CA ALA A 45 -1.09 -2.84 -11.73
C ALA A 45 0.02 -3.05 -10.68
N LEU A 46 0.39 -4.30 -10.43
CA LEU A 46 1.50 -4.63 -9.52
C LEU A 46 2.84 -4.09 -10.04
N ARG A 47 3.09 -4.18 -11.36
CA ARG A 47 4.31 -3.62 -11.98
C ARG A 47 4.34 -2.10 -11.90
N ASP A 48 3.21 -1.45 -12.17
CA ASP A 48 3.11 0.01 -12.06
C ASP A 48 3.34 0.47 -10.62
N LEU A 49 2.77 -0.24 -9.64
CA LEU A 49 2.97 0.02 -8.21
C LEU A 49 4.44 -0.15 -7.79
N LEU A 50 5.11 -1.21 -8.25
CA LEU A 50 6.55 -1.42 -8.03
C LEU A 50 7.43 -0.37 -8.70
N SER A 51 6.94 0.32 -9.72
CA SER A 51 7.67 1.41 -10.38
C SER A 51 7.53 2.76 -9.66
N CYS A 52 6.71 2.84 -8.61
CA CYS A 52 6.54 4.06 -7.84
C CYS A 52 7.76 4.34 -6.97
N ASP A 53 8.17 5.61 -6.91
CA ASP A 53 9.33 6.03 -6.13
C ASP A 53 9.25 5.56 -4.67
N GLY A 54 10.33 4.91 -4.22
CA GLY A 54 10.47 4.40 -2.85
C GLY A 54 9.82 3.04 -2.58
N VAL A 55 9.07 2.46 -3.53
CA VAL A 55 8.49 1.11 -3.41
C VAL A 55 9.51 0.07 -3.89
N GLU A 56 9.91 -0.84 -3.01
CA GLU A 56 10.83 -1.95 -3.35
C GLU A 56 10.10 -3.29 -3.44
N GLU A 57 9.07 -3.47 -2.61
CA GLU A 57 8.20 -4.64 -2.61
C GLU A 57 6.73 -4.20 -2.61
N ALA A 58 5.87 -4.98 -3.26
CA ALA A 58 4.45 -4.67 -3.28
C ALA A 58 3.57 -5.93 -3.32
N ALA A 59 2.37 -5.82 -2.74
CA ALA A 59 1.30 -6.79 -2.86
C ALA A 59 -0.05 -6.08 -2.98
N ILE A 60 -0.95 -6.62 -3.79
CA ILE A 60 -2.32 -6.14 -3.98
C ILE A 60 -3.29 -7.24 -3.57
N LEU A 61 -4.19 -6.94 -2.64
CA LEU A 61 -5.25 -7.83 -2.20
C LEU A 61 -6.60 -7.25 -2.60
N CYS A 62 -7.26 -7.88 -3.57
CA CYS A 62 -8.60 -7.52 -4.02
C CYS A 62 -9.61 -8.60 -3.60
N THR A 63 -10.64 -8.19 -2.87
CA THR A 63 -11.79 -9.04 -2.52
C THR A 63 -13.07 -8.23 -2.66
N CYS A 64 -14.25 -8.84 -2.51
CA CYS A 64 -15.52 -8.11 -2.51
C CYS A 64 -15.65 -7.09 -1.35
N ASN A 65 -14.86 -7.27 -0.29
CA ASN A 65 -14.97 -6.48 0.94
C ASN A 65 -13.92 -5.38 1.05
N ARG A 66 -12.86 -5.44 0.24
CA ARG A 66 -11.72 -4.52 0.32
C ARG A 66 -10.79 -4.61 -0.89
N THR A 67 -10.13 -3.50 -1.18
CA THR A 67 -8.91 -3.45 -1.99
C THR A 67 -7.80 -2.85 -1.13
N ASP A 68 -6.79 -3.66 -0.85
CA ASP A 68 -5.65 -3.32 0.02
C ASP A 68 -4.36 -3.40 -0.78
N LEU A 69 -3.48 -2.44 -0.55
CA LEU A 69 -2.15 -2.34 -1.14
C LEU A 69 -1.13 -2.30 -0.02
N TYR A 70 -0.13 -3.16 -0.12
CA TYR A 70 0.97 -3.27 0.83
C TYR A 70 2.26 -2.99 0.09
N CYS A 71 3.05 -2.04 0.60
CA CYS A 71 4.31 -1.63 0.01
C CYS A 71 5.42 -1.75 1.05
N GLY A 72 6.47 -2.50 0.73
CA GLY A 72 7.75 -2.40 1.43
C GLY A 72 8.52 -1.21 0.88
N LEU A 73 8.80 -0.22 1.71
CA LEU A 73 9.46 1.01 1.28
C LEU A 73 10.98 0.94 1.52
N GLY A 74 11.76 1.22 0.47
CA GLY A 74 13.22 1.42 0.55
C GLY A 74 13.62 2.84 0.96
N GLY A 75 12.67 3.77 0.87
CA GLY A 75 12.82 5.18 1.22
C GLY A 75 11.51 5.95 1.03
N GLY A 76 11.45 7.17 1.54
CA GLY A 76 10.26 8.01 1.46
C GLY A 76 9.12 7.54 2.38
N ASP A 77 7.91 8.03 2.11
CA ASP A 77 6.72 7.83 2.94
C ASP A 77 5.58 7.11 2.20
N GLY A 78 5.82 6.64 0.98
CA GLY A 78 4.81 5.93 0.17
C GLY A 78 3.77 6.83 -0.51
N GLU A 79 3.94 8.16 -0.50
CA GLU A 79 2.97 9.06 -1.14
C GLU A 79 2.89 8.82 -2.66
N ALA A 80 3.98 8.46 -3.33
CA ALA A 80 3.97 8.14 -4.76
C ALA A 80 3.04 6.95 -5.09
N ALA A 81 3.06 5.90 -4.25
CA ALA A 81 2.16 4.75 -4.39
C ALA A 81 0.70 5.13 -4.11
N LEU A 82 0.48 5.99 -3.11
CA LEU A 82 -0.84 6.50 -2.76
C LEU A 82 -1.45 7.33 -3.89
N ASP A 83 -0.67 8.22 -4.49
CA ASP A 83 -1.05 9.05 -5.63
C ASP A 83 -1.27 8.24 -6.89
N TRP A 84 -0.45 7.21 -7.12
CA TRP A 84 -0.69 6.26 -8.18
C TRP A 84 -2.06 5.57 -8.02
N PHE A 85 -2.42 5.11 -6.81
CA PHE A 85 -3.70 4.47 -6.56
C PHE A 85 -4.87 5.43 -6.78
N ARG A 86 -4.77 6.67 -6.25
CA ARG A 86 -5.78 7.72 -6.45
C ARG A 86 -6.02 7.99 -7.94
N ARG A 87 -4.95 8.14 -8.73
CA ARG A 87 -5.04 8.42 -10.17
C ARG A 87 -5.57 7.22 -10.95
N THR A 88 -5.12 6.02 -10.62
CA THR A 88 -5.53 4.76 -11.29
C THR A 88 -7.04 4.54 -11.22
N HIS A 89 -7.68 4.92 -10.11
CA HIS A 89 -9.13 4.76 -9.93
C HIS A 89 -9.92 6.07 -10.02
N GLY A 90 -9.28 7.20 -10.31
CA GLY A 90 -9.91 8.51 -10.37
C GLY A 90 -10.62 8.89 -9.07
N LEU A 91 -9.96 8.67 -7.92
CA LEU A 91 -10.50 9.05 -6.61
C LEU A 91 -10.45 10.57 -6.45
N THR A 92 -11.58 11.16 -6.07
CA THR A 92 -11.60 12.59 -5.72
C THR A 92 -10.94 12.82 -4.37
N ALA A 93 -10.61 14.09 -4.07
CA ALA A 93 -10.11 14.47 -2.75
C ALA A 93 -11.12 14.13 -1.63
N GLU A 94 -12.42 14.27 -1.91
CA GLU A 94 -13.47 13.95 -0.94
C GLU A 94 -13.53 12.44 -0.67
N GLU A 95 -13.52 11.63 -1.73
CA GLU A 95 -13.54 10.17 -1.62
C GLU A 95 -12.29 9.63 -0.93
N THR A 96 -11.13 10.19 -1.27
CA THR A 96 -9.86 9.91 -0.59
C THR A 96 -10.01 10.15 0.90
N ARG A 97 -10.46 11.33 1.31
CA ARG A 97 -10.62 11.68 2.73
C ARG A 97 -11.63 10.79 3.45
N ARG A 98 -12.68 10.33 2.76
CA ARG A 98 -13.80 9.59 3.36
C ARG A 98 -13.54 8.09 3.45
N TYR A 99 -12.89 7.52 2.44
CA TYR A 99 -12.84 6.08 2.25
C TYR A 99 -11.44 5.48 2.38
N LEU A 100 -10.39 6.27 2.09
CA LEU A 100 -9.02 5.77 2.10
C LEU A 100 -8.50 5.70 3.53
N TYR A 101 -8.05 4.53 3.94
CA TYR A 101 -7.30 4.36 5.18
C TYR A 101 -5.82 4.16 4.88
N ILE A 102 -4.97 4.49 5.85
CA ILE A 102 -3.51 4.39 5.76
C ILE A 102 -2.96 3.83 7.08
N HIS A 103 -2.07 2.85 6.98
CA HIS A 103 -1.37 2.23 8.09
C HIS A 103 0.13 2.15 7.81
N ARG A 104 0.93 2.38 8.85
CA ARG A 104 2.40 2.40 8.75
C ARG A 104 3.05 1.44 9.73
N ALA A 105 4.15 0.82 9.31
CA ALA A 105 4.98 -0.10 10.08
C ALA A 105 4.15 -1.12 10.87
N LYS A 106 4.17 -1.05 12.21
CA LYS A 106 3.45 -1.97 13.09
C LYS A 106 1.94 -1.98 12.88
N GLN A 107 1.35 -0.85 12.47
CA GLN A 107 -0.09 -0.80 12.17
C GLN A 107 -0.41 -1.56 10.90
N ALA A 108 0.46 -1.49 9.89
CA ALA A 108 0.28 -2.19 8.63
C ALA A 108 0.33 -3.71 8.82
N VAL A 109 1.16 -4.21 9.73
CA VAL A 109 1.25 -5.65 10.06
C VAL A 109 0.03 -6.14 10.85
N ARG A 110 -0.61 -5.26 11.63
CA ARG A 110 -1.76 -5.62 12.47
C ARG A 110 -3.10 -5.62 11.71
N HIS A 111 -3.16 -4.92 10.58
CA HIS A 111 -4.35 -4.74 9.75
C HIS A 111 -4.56 -5.91 8.79
#